data_AF-A0A948WAZ4-F1
#
_entry.id   AF-A0A948WAZ4-F1
#
_cell.length_a   1.000
_cell.length_b   1.000
_cell.length_c   1.000
_cell.angle_alpha   90.00
_cell.angle_beta   90.00
_cell.angle_gamma   90.00
#
_symmetry.space_group_name_H-M   'P 1'
#
loop_
_entity.id
_entity.type
_entity.pdbx_description
1 polymer ?
#
loop_
_entity_poly.entity_id
_entity_poly.type
_entity_poly.pdbx_seq_one_letter_code
_entity_poly.pdbx_strand_id
1 'polypeptide(L)'
;MFRDTGVPAPDTEPIHLVINNYNVGTYLMVEHPDEHFLENHNLEDSTLIYKCYDRLALLPDSAAYKEMYTKETFEDIESWGDIISLIEMLNTTPSAAVYDSLIRVFDVENFVNYYSNQILQGGFDWIWKNYFVVRDMTTDRWQIWPWDLDLSFGIQALFDTTWTATTSPIRGASPTFNVLAYRMMEVGAIRNAHLCNMQYRMETIFADNAMAGKFQDAHDRILFDTERDWRKFGWESNRWFYDGVDELSDFVEARNAYLETAIPSFMIHQDLVINELMAANLTTLQDEYGEYDDWIELYNSTDETIYLSGYYLTDDLTVPYAWAFPDTFIEPYGHFIVWADEDMWQGPVHANFKLGRNGEGIALHRMGAAVESVDLVFFGPQGDDISWGRSTDGSCPFDYFAEPTPGEENFPISSTPAATTGIDPSLRAWPNPASGPGHISLSLSREALVSVAIYDISGRRVRGLHRGSLAAGITQWVWDGRDDSGRAVAGGIYWVKAWTPETSLVQKIVRLR
;
A
#
# COMPACT_ATOMS: atom_id res chain seq x y z
N MET A 1 1.45 -4.45 11.03
CA MET A 1 1.16 -3.18 10.34
C MET A 1 2.42 -2.61 9.70
N PHE A 2 3.43 -2.14 10.46
CA PHE A 2 4.69 -1.66 9.87
C PHE A 2 5.43 -2.71 9.02
N ARG A 3 5.60 -3.93 9.54
CA ARG A 3 6.16 -5.05 8.78
C ARG A 3 5.33 -5.43 7.55
N ASP A 4 3.99 -5.34 7.64
CA ASP A 4 3.07 -5.63 6.53
C ASP A 4 3.27 -4.66 5.34
N THR A 5 3.97 -3.54 5.55
CA THR A 5 4.25 -2.51 4.54
C THR A 5 5.76 -2.31 4.32
N GLY A 6 6.58 -3.32 4.61
CA GLY A 6 8.02 -3.29 4.34
C GLY A 6 8.84 -2.37 5.25
N VAL A 7 8.26 -1.83 6.34
CA VAL A 7 9.04 -1.05 7.32
C VAL A 7 9.59 -2.03 8.37
N PRO A 8 10.92 -2.16 8.52
CA PRO A 8 11.49 -2.96 9.61
C PRO A 8 10.96 -2.48 10.95
N ALA A 9 10.53 -3.41 11.80
CA ALA A 9 9.99 -3.11 13.11
C ALA A 9 10.25 -4.27 14.07
N PRO A 10 10.43 -4.00 15.37
CA PRO A 10 10.61 -5.02 16.40
C PRO A 10 9.63 -6.17 16.34
N ASP A 11 10.14 -7.39 16.49
CA ASP A 11 9.31 -8.53 16.86
C ASP A 11 8.80 -8.37 18.29
N THR A 12 7.56 -8.82 18.52
CA THR A 12 6.95 -8.80 19.85
C THR A 12 6.27 -10.12 20.15
N GLU A 13 6.41 -10.58 21.39
CA GLU A 13 5.79 -11.82 21.86
C GLU A 13 5.28 -11.61 23.29
N PRO A 14 3.98 -11.87 23.57
CA PRO A 14 3.48 -11.85 24.92
C PRO A 14 4.06 -13.02 25.72
N ILE A 15 4.53 -12.74 26.94
CA ILE A 15 5.13 -13.73 27.82
C ILE A 15 4.51 -13.70 29.22
N HIS A 16 4.52 -14.86 29.88
CA HIS A 16 4.25 -14.98 31.29
C HIS A 16 5.57 -14.98 32.08
N LEU A 17 5.83 -13.94 32.88
CA LEU A 17 7.09 -13.78 33.59
C LEU A 17 7.03 -14.37 35.01
N VAL A 18 7.98 -15.26 35.32
CA VAL A 18 8.16 -15.84 36.65
C VAL A 18 9.58 -15.57 37.15
N ILE A 19 9.73 -14.98 38.33
CA ILE A 19 11.02 -14.72 38.98
C ILE A 19 11.05 -15.41 40.33
N ASN A 20 12.03 -16.29 40.56
CA ASN A 20 12.19 -17.04 41.82
C ASN A 20 10.92 -17.81 42.24
N ASN A 21 10.21 -18.40 41.27
CA ASN A 21 8.90 -19.07 41.44
C ASN A 21 7.73 -18.15 41.83
N TYR A 22 7.90 -16.83 41.77
CA TYR A 22 6.82 -15.86 41.93
C TYR A 22 6.33 -15.42 40.54
N ASN A 23 5.02 -15.55 40.32
CA ASN A 23 4.37 -14.97 39.14
C ASN A 23 4.50 -13.44 39.21
N VAL A 24 5.18 -12.85 38.23
CA VAL A 24 5.35 -11.40 38.08
C VAL A 24 4.28 -10.82 37.15
N GLY A 25 3.71 -11.63 36.27
CA GLY A 25 2.56 -11.26 35.45
C GLY A 25 2.78 -11.40 33.94
N THR A 26 1.86 -10.81 33.18
CA THR A 26 1.90 -10.73 31.72
C THR A 26 2.81 -9.59 31.30
N TYR A 27 3.70 -9.84 30.33
CA TYR A 27 4.60 -8.84 29.74
C TYR A 27 4.60 -8.98 28.23
N LEU A 28 5.01 -7.92 27.53
CA LEU A 28 5.37 -7.97 26.13
C LEU A 28 6.90 -8.02 26.04
N MET A 29 7.45 -9.11 25.52
CA MET A 29 8.84 -9.16 25.11
C MET A 29 8.93 -8.43 23.76
N VAL A 30 9.84 -7.47 23.67
CA VAL A 30 10.04 -6.64 22.47
C VAL A 30 11.49 -6.78 22.05
N GLU A 31 11.71 -7.17 20.80
CA GLU A 31 13.04 -7.19 20.20
C GLU A 31 13.60 -5.77 20.16
N HIS A 32 14.87 -5.60 20.52
CA HIS A 32 15.51 -4.29 20.53
C HIS A 32 16.29 -4.09 19.22
N PRO A 33 16.08 -3.00 18.47
CA PRO A 33 16.83 -2.71 17.25
C PRO A 33 18.31 -2.38 17.51
N ASP A 34 19.14 -3.41 17.54
CA ASP A 34 20.60 -3.38 17.69
C ASP A 34 21.28 -4.33 16.66
N GLU A 35 22.54 -4.70 16.86
CA GLU A 35 23.24 -5.64 15.96
C GLU A 35 22.55 -7.01 15.85
N HIS A 36 21.87 -7.50 16.91
CA HIS A 36 21.16 -8.78 16.85
C HIS A 36 19.89 -8.66 16.02
N PHE A 37 19.21 -7.50 16.06
CA PHE A 37 18.10 -7.23 15.16
C PHE A 37 18.57 -7.29 13.70
N LEU A 38 19.73 -6.70 13.39
CA LEU A 38 20.27 -6.79 12.02
C LEU A 38 20.50 -8.24 11.59
N GLU A 39 21.16 -9.05 12.44
CA GLU A 39 21.40 -10.47 12.18
C GLU A 39 20.10 -11.27 12.00
N ASN A 40 19.14 -11.12 12.90
CA ASN A 40 17.87 -11.85 12.90
C ASN A 40 17.02 -11.55 11.66
N HIS A 41 17.10 -10.33 11.14
CA HIS A 41 16.31 -9.86 10.00
C HIS A 41 17.09 -9.90 8.68
N ASN A 42 18.31 -10.47 8.66
CA ASN A 42 19.21 -10.51 7.50
C ASN A 42 19.50 -9.13 6.89
N LEU A 43 19.67 -8.14 7.75
CA LEU A 43 20.06 -6.79 7.38
C LEU A 43 21.58 -6.64 7.46
N GLU A 44 22.12 -5.61 6.80
CA GLU A 44 23.57 -5.40 6.72
C GLU A 44 24.17 -5.00 8.07
N ASP A 45 25.15 -5.77 8.54
CA ASP A 45 25.83 -5.59 9.83
C ASP A 45 26.50 -4.21 9.99
N SER A 46 26.80 -3.53 8.87
CA SER A 46 27.37 -2.18 8.88
C SER A 46 26.34 -1.05 9.08
N THR A 47 25.04 -1.38 9.15
CA THR A 47 23.93 -0.43 9.33
C THR A 47 24.06 0.39 10.62
N LEU A 48 23.92 1.71 10.48
CA LEU A 48 23.96 2.64 11.62
C LEU A 48 22.54 2.81 12.19
N ILE A 49 22.36 2.58 13.50
CA ILE A 49 21.08 2.71 14.18
C ILE A 49 21.19 3.77 15.27
N TYR A 50 20.32 4.78 15.19
CA TYR A 50 20.20 5.82 16.21
C TYR A 50 18.80 5.85 16.80
N LYS A 51 18.68 5.70 18.11
CA LYS A 51 17.42 5.94 18.82
C LYS A 51 17.23 7.42 19.07
N CYS A 52 16.07 7.95 18.72
CA CYS A 52 15.79 9.38 18.75
C CYS A 52 14.91 9.78 19.94
N TYR A 53 15.31 10.86 20.62
CA TYR A 53 14.56 11.54 21.68
C TYR A 53 14.35 13.03 21.38
N ASP A 54 14.52 13.43 20.12
CA ASP A 54 14.27 14.78 19.63
C ASP A 54 13.69 14.75 18.20
N ARG A 55 13.21 15.90 17.73
CA ARG A 55 12.47 16.10 16.48
C ARG A 55 13.33 16.28 15.22
N LEU A 56 14.59 15.82 15.24
CA LEU A 56 15.59 16.08 14.18
C LEU A 56 15.86 17.58 13.95
N ALA A 57 15.88 18.37 15.04
CA ALA A 57 16.21 19.79 14.98
C ALA A 57 17.72 20.04 15.09
N LEU A 58 18.18 21.20 14.62
CA LEU A 58 19.53 21.67 14.89
C LEU A 58 19.77 21.84 16.40
N LEU A 59 20.88 21.28 16.88
CA LEU A 59 21.35 21.41 18.25
C LEU A 59 22.67 22.19 18.28
N PRO A 60 23.01 22.86 19.39
CA PRO A 60 24.10 23.83 19.43
C PRO A 60 25.50 23.23 19.22
N ASP A 61 25.72 21.98 19.62
CA ASP A 61 27.00 21.28 19.50
C ASP A 61 26.81 19.76 19.58
N SER A 62 27.88 19.00 19.31
CA SER A 62 27.87 17.53 19.35
C SER A 62 27.52 16.94 20.71
N ALA A 63 27.75 17.65 21.83
CA ALA A 63 27.39 17.14 23.15
C ALA A 63 25.86 17.13 23.33
N ALA A 64 25.18 18.17 22.85
CA ALA A 64 23.72 18.21 22.83
C ALA A 64 23.11 17.08 21.99
N TYR A 65 23.74 16.69 20.86
CA TYR A 65 23.29 15.52 20.09
C TYR A 65 23.41 14.21 20.90
N LYS A 66 24.51 14.01 21.65
CA LYS A 66 24.68 12.81 22.50
C LYS A 66 23.63 12.69 23.62
N GLU A 67 23.02 13.81 24.03
CA GLU A 67 21.94 13.81 25.03
C GLU A 67 20.57 13.43 24.42
N MET A 68 20.40 13.64 23.11
CA MET A 68 19.12 13.48 22.41
C MET A 68 19.06 12.22 21.54
N TYR A 69 20.19 11.58 21.29
CA TYR A 69 20.29 10.40 20.44
C TYR A 69 21.19 9.35 21.09
N THR A 70 20.76 8.10 21.04
CA THR A 70 21.58 6.94 21.44
C THR A 70 22.01 6.19 20.18
N LYS A 71 23.27 5.75 20.12
CA LYS A 71 23.69 4.75 19.14
C LYS A 71 23.28 3.39 19.63
N GLU A 72 22.60 2.62 18.79
CA GLU A 72 22.26 1.22 19.08
C GLU A 72 23.15 0.27 18.28
N THR A 73 23.97 0.82 17.38
CA THR A 73 25.08 0.13 16.73
C THR A 73 26.32 1.00 16.74
N PHE A 74 27.50 0.39 16.76
CA PHE A 74 28.79 1.11 16.77
C PHE A 74 28.90 2.12 17.93
N GLU A 75 28.43 1.72 19.11
CA GLU A 75 28.43 2.53 20.34
C GLU A 75 29.81 3.07 20.73
N ASP A 76 30.88 2.36 20.38
CA ASP A 76 32.27 2.71 20.66
C ASP A 76 32.85 3.78 19.72
N ILE A 77 32.18 4.08 18.61
CA ILE A 77 32.59 5.14 17.69
C ILE A 77 32.18 6.51 18.25
N GLU A 78 33.16 7.37 18.55
CA GLU A 78 32.91 8.70 19.11
C GLU A 78 32.32 9.72 18.12
N SER A 79 32.44 9.49 16.81
CA SER A 79 31.96 10.41 15.77
C SER A 79 30.43 10.39 15.65
N TRP A 80 29.82 11.56 15.52
CA TRP A 80 28.37 11.76 15.27
C TRP A 80 28.11 12.49 13.94
N GLY A 81 29.14 12.58 13.08
CA GLY A 81 29.09 13.36 11.84
C GLY A 81 27.93 12.96 10.94
N ASP A 82 27.63 11.67 10.80
CA ASP A 82 26.59 11.18 9.90
C ASP A 82 25.20 11.73 10.24
N ILE A 83 24.74 11.52 11.48
CA ILE A 83 23.43 12.03 11.93
C ILE A 83 23.40 13.55 12.02
N ILE A 84 24.51 14.20 12.39
CA ILE A 84 24.59 15.67 12.41
C ILE A 84 24.43 16.22 10.99
N SER A 85 25.15 15.67 9.99
CA SER A 85 25.04 16.09 8.60
C SER A 85 23.65 15.83 8.02
N LEU A 86 22.99 14.72 8.39
CA LEU A 86 21.60 14.48 8.04
C LEU A 86 20.69 15.60 8.58
N ILE A 87 20.80 15.90 9.88
CA ILE A 87 19.98 16.91 10.54
C ILE A 87 20.26 18.30 9.97
N GLU A 88 21.52 18.65 9.72
CA GLU A 88 21.89 19.90 9.05
C GLU A 88 21.25 20.01 7.66
N MET A 89 21.31 18.95 6.84
CA MET A 89 20.66 18.91 5.53
C MET A 89 19.15 19.14 5.66
N LEU A 90 18.47 18.43 6.56
CA LEU A 90 17.03 18.55 6.77
C LEU A 90 16.61 19.95 7.23
N ASN A 91 17.46 20.69 7.94
CA ASN A 91 17.13 22.01 8.47
C ASN A 91 17.57 23.16 7.56
N THR A 92 18.52 22.95 6.65
CA THR A 92 19.16 24.04 5.87
C THR A 92 18.89 23.99 4.37
N THR A 93 18.50 22.83 3.83
CA THR A 93 18.17 22.70 2.40
C THR A 93 17.02 23.65 2.04
N PRO A 94 17.11 24.49 0.99
CA PRO A 94 16.00 25.34 0.56
C PRO A 94 14.81 24.51 0.04
N SER A 95 13.59 25.02 0.20
CA SER A 95 12.36 24.35 -0.27
C SER A 95 12.42 23.90 -1.74
N ALA A 96 12.99 24.73 -2.62
CA ALA A 96 13.11 24.40 -4.05
C ALA A 96 14.05 23.20 -4.34
N ALA A 97 14.97 22.85 -3.44
CA ALA A 97 15.92 21.76 -3.58
C ALA A 97 15.62 20.57 -2.66
N VAL A 98 14.53 20.65 -1.88
CA VAL A 98 14.22 19.65 -0.83
C VAL A 98 14.00 18.28 -1.44
N TYR A 99 13.25 18.21 -2.53
CA TYR A 99 12.91 16.94 -3.17
C TYR A 99 14.16 16.19 -3.64
N ASP A 100 15.02 16.84 -4.44
CA ASP A 100 16.27 16.23 -4.93
C ASP A 100 17.20 15.81 -3.78
N SER A 101 17.21 16.55 -2.67
CA SER A 101 18.00 16.17 -1.50
C SER A 101 17.42 14.96 -0.78
N LEU A 102 16.09 14.88 -0.63
CA LEU A 102 15.41 13.77 0.04
C LEU A 102 15.57 12.47 -0.75
N ILE A 103 15.30 12.47 -2.07
CA ILE A 103 15.40 11.27 -2.92
C ILE A 103 16.84 10.78 -3.10
N ARG A 104 17.85 11.53 -2.66
CA ARG A 104 19.28 11.13 -2.67
C ARG A 104 19.77 10.60 -1.33
N VAL A 105 19.08 10.94 -0.24
CA VAL A 105 19.55 10.66 1.12
C VAL A 105 18.63 9.67 1.84
N PHE A 106 17.34 9.66 1.54
CA PHE A 106 16.36 8.78 2.17
C PHE A 106 15.89 7.69 1.23
N ASP A 107 15.51 6.57 1.84
CA ASP A 107 14.51 5.65 1.31
C ASP A 107 13.14 6.30 1.53
N VAL A 108 12.61 6.90 0.46
CA VAL A 108 11.35 7.66 0.52
C VAL A 108 10.15 6.74 0.70
N GLU A 109 10.20 5.52 0.14
CA GLU A 109 9.12 4.54 0.31
C GLU A 109 9.01 4.12 1.78
N ASN A 110 10.14 3.79 2.42
CA ASN A 110 10.18 3.47 3.84
C ASN A 110 9.53 4.58 4.68
N PHE A 111 9.89 5.84 4.43
CA PHE A 111 9.29 6.97 5.15
C PHE A 111 7.79 7.10 4.89
N VAL A 112 7.36 7.02 3.62
CA VAL A 112 5.94 7.06 3.24
C VAL A 112 5.18 5.96 3.96
N ASN A 113 5.71 4.73 3.98
CA ASN A 113 5.09 3.59 4.62
C ASN A 113 5.03 3.75 6.14
N TYR A 114 6.11 4.21 6.77
CA TYR A 114 6.17 4.51 8.19
C TYR A 114 5.14 5.58 8.56
N TYR A 115 5.13 6.70 7.84
CA TYR A 115 4.29 7.85 8.16
C TYR A 115 2.81 7.55 7.92
N SER A 116 2.45 6.85 6.84
CA SER A 116 1.06 6.36 6.62
C SER A 116 0.59 5.51 7.79
N ASN A 117 1.41 4.57 8.28
CA ASN A 117 1.04 3.73 9.42
C ASN A 117 0.89 4.52 10.71
N GLN A 118 1.77 5.50 10.97
CA GLN A 118 1.67 6.36 12.15
C GLN A 118 0.38 7.18 12.17
N ILE A 119 -0.01 7.75 11.02
CA ILE A 119 -1.26 8.52 10.93
C ILE A 119 -2.49 7.61 11.04
N LEU A 120 -2.48 6.42 10.42
CA LEU A 120 -3.60 5.48 10.51
C LEU A 120 -3.88 5.07 11.97
N GLN A 121 -2.86 4.63 12.71
CA GLN A 121 -3.03 4.24 14.12
C GLN A 121 -3.23 5.43 15.08
N GLY A 122 -3.16 6.67 14.59
CA GLY A 122 -3.29 7.87 15.41
C GLY A 122 -2.18 8.02 16.46
N GLY A 123 -0.96 7.61 16.10
CA GLY A 123 0.20 7.65 17.00
C GLY A 123 0.51 9.07 17.48
N PHE A 124 0.75 9.22 18.79
CA PHE A 124 0.88 10.53 19.43
C PHE A 124 2.33 11.00 19.60
N ASP A 125 3.17 10.19 20.24
CA ASP A 125 4.49 10.60 20.74
C ASP A 125 5.64 10.46 19.72
N TRP A 126 5.40 9.77 18.60
CA TRP A 126 6.41 9.46 17.58
C TRP A 126 7.06 10.69 16.93
N ILE A 127 6.43 11.86 17.09
CA ILE A 127 6.86 13.13 16.51
C ILE A 127 8.15 13.64 17.17
N TRP A 128 8.31 13.39 18.48
CA TRP A 128 9.43 13.90 19.29
C TRP A 128 10.42 12.83 19.71
N LYS A 129 10.03 11.56 19.70
CA LYS A 129 10.80 10.41 20.19
C LYS A 129 10.15 9.12 19.66
N ASN A 130 10.53 7.96 20.16
CA ASN A 130 9.85 6.69 19.87
C ASN A 130 9.97 6.26 18.40
N TYR A 131 11.15 6.49 17.83
CA TYR A 131 11.57 5.92 16.56
C TYR A 131 13.10 5.81 16.52
N PHE A 132 13.59 5.05 15.55
CA PHE A 132 14.99 5.01 15.18
C PHE A 132 15.18 5.70 13.83
N VAL A 133 16.31 6.38 13.69
CA VAL A 133 16.84 6.85 12.41
C VAL A 133 17.97 5.92 12.04
N VAL A 134 17.84 5.28 10.89
CA VAL A 134 18.70 4.18 10.49
C VAL A 134 19.34 4.50 9.15
N ARG A 135 20.64 4.28 9.00
CA ARG A 135 21.33 4.36 7.71
C ARG A 135 21.67 2.96 7.25
N ASP A 136 20.87 2.46 6.30
CA ASP A 136 21.14 1.21 5.61
C ASP A 136 22.36 1.39 4.72
N MET A 137 23.44 0.66 5.04
CA MET A 137 24.71 0.77 4.34
C MET A 137 24.77 -0.03 3.02
N THR A 138 23.75 -0.84 2.72
CA THR A 138 23.64 -1.50 1.41
C THR A 138 23.22 -0.51 0.33
N THR A 139 22.25 0.35 0.65
CA THR A 139 21.70 1.38 -0.24
C THR A 139 22.33 2.76 0.00
N ASP A 140 23.06 2.92 1.11
CA ASP A 140 23.53 4.19 1.65
C ASP A 140 22.38 5.20 1.87
N ARG A 141 21.24 4.71 2.38
CA ARG A 141 20.02 5.49 2.59
C ARG A 141 19.55 5.51 4.02
N TRP A 142 18.98 6.65 4.39
CA TRP A 142 18.33 6.82 5.67
C TRP A 142 16.88 6.31 5.63
N GLN A 143 16.48 5.65 6.70
CA GLN A 143 15.18 5.06 6.98
C GLN A 143 14.70 5.48 8.37
N ILE A 144 13.41 5.26 8.64
CA ILE A 144 12.78 5.44 9.95
C ILE A 144 12.13 4.13 10.38
N TRP A 145 12.47 3.65 11.58
CA TRP A 145 11.86 2.46 12.17
C TRP A 145 11.05 2.82 13.42
N PRO A 146 9.89 2.21 13.66
CA PRO A 146 9.03 2.53 14.80
C PRO A 146 9.58 1.98 16.12
N TRP A 147 9.24 2.65 17.21
CA TRP A 147 9.45 2.16 18.58
C TRP A 147 8.27 2.61 19.45
N ASP A 148 8.04 1.92 20.57
CA ASP A 148 7.15 2.39 21.66
C ASP A 148 5.83 3.01 21.17
N LEU A 149 5.00 2.14 20.58
CA LEU A 149 3.75 2.49 19.89
C LEU A 149 2.50 2.34 20.78
N ASP A 150 2.68 2.22 22.09
CA ASP A 150 1.60 2.01 23.05
C ASP A 150 0.58 3.16 23.03
N LEU A 151 1.03 4.41 22.88
CA LEU A 151 0.19 5.62 22.73
C LEU A 151 -0.43 5.76 21.33
N SER A 152 -1.12 4.72 20.88
CA SER A 152 -1.85 4.62 19.62
C SER A 152 -3.30 4.16 19.85
N PHE A 153 -4.10 4.08 18.79
CA PHE A 153 -5.48 3.57 18.83
C PHE A 153 -6.39 4.28 19.86
N GLY A 154 -6.18 5.58 20.03
CA GLY A 154 -7.01 6.42 20.89
C GLY A 154 -6.69 6.32 22.39
N ILE A 155 -5.74 5.48 22.82
CA ILE A 155 -5.41 5.33 24.24
C ILE A 155 -4.92 6.64 24.90
N GLN A 156 -4.38 7.57 24.10
CA GLN A 156 -3.97 8.88 24.55
C GLN A 156 -5.12 9.69 25.18
N ALA A 157 -6.38 9.37 24.86
CA ALA A 157 -7.56 9.98 25.49
C ALA A 157 -7.58 9.80 27.03
N LEU A 158 -6.83 8.84 27.56
CA LEU A 158 -6.62 8.66 29.01
C LEU A 158 -5.82 9.81 29.65
N PHE A 159 -5.02 10.53 28.87
CA PHE A 159 -4.15 11.62 29.34
C PHE A 159 -4.56 12.98 28.76
N ASP A 160 -5.07 13.00 27.53
CA ASP A 160 -5.58 14.19 26.85
C ASP A 160 -6.90 13.86 26.14
N THR A 161 -8.01 14.28 26.75
CA THR A 161 -9.37 14.01 26.24
C THR A 161 -9.69 14.72 24.93
N THR A 162 -8.82 15.63 24.47
CA THR A 162 -8.95 16.25 23.15
C THR A 162 -8.38 15.40 22.03
N TRP A 163 -7.59 14.37 22.34
CA TRP A 163 -7.06 13.41 21.38
C TRP A 163 -8.07 12.28 21.14
N THR A 164 -8.59 12.21 19.92
CA THR A 164 -9.59 11.24 19.48
C THR A 164 -9.23 10.72 18.09
N ALA A 165 -9.98 9.73 17.60
CA ALA A 165 -9.88 9.25 16.23
C ALA A 165 -10.00 10.35 15.15
N THR A 166 -10.59 11.51 15.48
CA THR A 166 -10.87 12.60 14.53
C THR A 166 -10.02 13.86 14.74
N THR A 167 -9.28 13.95 15.85
CA THR A 167 -8.47 15.14 16.19
C THR A 167 -6.97 14.93 16.03
N SER A 168 -6.51 13.68 15.87
CA SER A 168 -5.15 13.37 15.40
C SER A 168 -5.06 13.72 13.90
N PRO A 169 -4.43 14.84 13.51
CA PRO A 169 -4.56 15.30 12.14
C PRO A 169 -3.57 14.56 11.23
N ILE A 170 -3.83 14.64 9.92
CA ILE A 170 -2.90 14.28 8.86
C ILE A 170 -1.80 15.36 8.86
N ARG A 171 -0.89 15.27 9.84
CA ARG A 171 -0.16 16.43 10.39
C ARG A 171 1.22 16.59 9.75
N GLY A 172 1.32 17.33 8.64
CA GLY A 172 2.58 17.59 7.93
C GLY A 172 3.15 19.01 7.95
N ALA A 173 2.58 19.96 8.70
CA ALA A 173 2.74 21.39 8.34
C ALA A 173 3.48 22.29 9.36
N SER A 174 4.32 21.75 10.25
CA SER A 174 5.18 22.66 11.02
C SER A 174 6.56 22.08 11.36
N PRO A 175 7.63 22.87 11.13
CA PRO A 175 9.00 22.50 11.48
C PRO A 175 9.21 22.39 13.01
N THR A 176 8.24 22.82 13.82
CA THR A 176 8.31 22.67 15.27
C THR A 176 7.90 21.27 15.76
N PHE A 177 7.34 20.43 14.88
CA PHE A 177 6.85 19.09 15.22
C PHE A 177 7.94 18.05 15.02
N ASN A 178 8.19 17.67 13.76
CA ASN A 178 9.28 16.79 13.33
C ASN A 178 9.81 17.32 12.00
N VAL A 179 11.11 17.61 11.93
CA VAL A 179 11.68 18.29 10.75
C VAL A 179 11.59 17.40 9.52
N LEU A 180 11.91 16.10 9.62
CA LEU A 180 11.83 15.17 8.50
C LEU A 180 10.40 15.07 7.95
N ALA A 181 9.42 14.83 8.82
CA ALA A 181 8.03 14.73 8.39
C ALA A 181 7.54 16.03 7.73
N TYR A 182 7.94 17.18 8.26
CA TYR A 182 7.65 18.47 7.64
C TYR A 182 8.28 18.60 6.24
N ARG A 183 9.56 18.26 6.06
CA ARG A 183 10.25 18.34 4.76
C ARG A 183 9.67 17.37 3.73
N MET A 184 9.35 16.14 4.15
CA MET A 184 8.73 15.13 3.28
C MET A 184 7.34 15.59 2.83
N MET A 185 6.53 16.11 3.76
CA MET A 185 5.18 16.58 3.44
C MET A 185 5.17 17.91 2.69
N GLU A 186 6.26 18.68 2.68
CA GLU A 186 6.41 19.88 1.83
C GLU A 186 6.40 19.51 0.34
N VAL A 187 6.89 18.32 -0.02
CA VAL A 187 6.90 17.80 -1.39
C VAL A 187 5.52 17.23 -1.75
N GLY A 188 4.90 17.78 -2.80
CA GLY A 188 3.56 17.39 -3.22
C GLY A 188 3.44 15.93 -3.65
N ALA A 189 4.38 15.43 -4.45
CA ALA A 189 4.36 14.04 -4.90
C ALA A 189 4.51 13.03 -3.73
N ILE A 190 5.41 13.28 -2.79
CA ILE A 190 5.57 12.44 -1.58
C ILE A 190 4.33 12.50 -0.69
N ARG A 191 3.73 13.69 -0.53
CA ARG A 191 2.48 13.87 0.21
C ARG A 191 1.35 13.06 -0.43
N ASN A 192 1.17 13.15 -1.74
CA ASN A 192 0.14 12.38 -2.44
C ASN A 192 0.39 10.88 -2.35
N ALA A 193 1.63 10.41 -2.54
CA ALA A 193 2.00 9.00 -2.36
C ALA A 193 1.61 8.47 -0.97
N HIS A 194 1.89 9.23 0.09
CA HIS A 194 1.47 8.92 1.46
C HIS A 194 -0.05 8.82 1.62
N LEU A 195 -0.79 9.79 1.08
CA LEU A 195 -2.24 9.84 1.18
C LEU A 195 -2.92 8.70 0.40
N CYS A 196 -2.42 8.39 -0.79
CA CYS A 196 -2.87 7.25 -1.59
C CYS A 196 -2.60 5.92 -0.89
N ASN A 197 -1.41 5.76 -0.30
CA ASN A 197 -1.06 4.60 0.51
C ASN A 197 -1.97 4.47 1.75
N MET A 198 -2.38 5.59 2.37
CA MET A 198 -3.35 5.54 3.46
C MET A 198 -4.70 5.02 2.99
N GLN A 199 -5.26 5.55 1.90
CA GLN A 199 -6.55 5.10 1.37
C GLN A 199 -6.51 3.60 1.02
N TYR A 200 -5.48 3.14 0.33
CA TYR A 200 -5.30 1.71 0.03
C TYR A 200 -5.24 0.84 1.30
N ARG A 201 -4.56 1.32 2.34
CA ARG A 201 -4.44 0.58 3.61
C ARG A 201 -5.73 0.54 4.40
N MET A 202 -6.53 1.59 4.36
CA MET A 202 -7.87 1.62 4.96
C MET A 202 -8.79 0.54 4.38
N GLU A 203 -8.53 0.09 3.14
CA GLU A 203 -9.29 -0.97 2.48
C GLU A 203 -8.65 -2.37 2.63
N THR A 204 -7.40 -2.43 3.10
CA THR A 204 -6.61 -3.66 3.21
C THR A 204 -6.20 -3.95 4.65
N ILE A 205 -4.98 -3.58 5.04
CA ILE A 205 -4.37 -3.99 6.32
C ILE A 205 -4.93 -3.24 7.53
N PHE A 206 -5.59 -2.10 7.31
CA PHE A 206 -6.22 -1.23 8.31
C PHE A 206 -7.75 -1.17 8.13
N ALA A 207 -8.33 -2.05 7.30
CA ALA A 207 -9.76 -2.21 7.21
C ALA A 207 -10.35 -2.66 8.55
N ASP A 208 -11.59 -2.23 8.85
CA ASP A 208 -12.25 -2.44 10.14
C ASP A 208 -12.22 -3.92 10.56
N ASN A 209 -12.59 -4.82 9.64
CA ASN A 209 -12.60 -6.27 9.90
C ASN A 209 -11.18 -6.86 10.02
N ALA A 210 -10.21 -6.33 9.29
CA ALA A 210 -8.82 -6.81 9.36
C ALA A 210 -8.20 -6.45 10.71
N MET A 211 -8.45 -5.23 11.21
CA MET A 211 -7.98 -4.78 12.51
C MET A 211 -8.73 -5.45 13.67
N ALA A 212 -10.04 -5.58 13.59
CA ALA A 212 -10.84 -6.31 14.59
C ALA A 212 -10.32 -7.76 14.76
N GLY A 213 -10.00 -8.43 13.64
CA GLY A 213 -9.36 -9.76 13.68
C GLY A 213 -8.01 -9.76 14.40
N LYS A 214 -7.14 -8.79 14.12
CA LYS A 214 -5.84 -8.64 14.80
C LYS A 214 -5.99 -8.37 16.29
N PHE A 215 -6.96 -7.55 16.70
CA PHE A 215 -7.23 -7.26 18.11
C PHE A 215 -7.76 -8.48 18.84
N GLN A 216 -8.68 -9.23 18.24
CA GLN A 216 -9.20 -10.47 18.81
C GLN A 216 -8.10 -11.51 18.98
N ASP A 217 -7.27 -11.71 17.95
CA ASP A 217 -6.13 -12.64 18.01
C ASP A 217 -5.14 -12.26 19.12
N ALA A 218 -4.84 -10.96 19.28
CA ALA A 218 -3.96 -10.48 20.34
C ALA A 218 -4.58 -10.67 21.74
N HIS A 219 -5.87 -10.35 21.89
CA HIS A 219 -6.63 -10.54 23.12
C HIS A 219 -6.63 -12.01 23.56
N ASP A 220 -6.94 -12.94 22.65
CA ASP A 220 -7.04 -14.36 22.96
C ASP A 220 -5.70 -14.98 23.36
N ARG A 221 -4.59 -14.50 22.78
CA ARG A 221 -3.23 -14.93 23.15
C ARG A 221 -2.88 -14.60 24.60
N ILE A 222 -3.40 -13.50 25.15
CA ILE A 222 -3.03 -13.02 26.49
C ILE A 222 -4.14 -13.17 27.53
N LEU A 223 -5.35 -13.58 27.14
CA LEU A 223 -6.53 -13.68 27.99
C LEU A 223 -6.26 -14.43 29.31
N PHE A 224 -5.72 -15.63 29.21
CA PHE A 224 -5.51 -16.49 30.37
C PHE A 224 -4.50 -15.91 31.39
N ASP A 225 -3.43 -15.30 30.90
CA ASP A 225 -2.41 -14.71 31.76
C ASP A 225 -2.90 -13.38 32.35
N THR A 226 -3.60 -12.56 31.58
CA THR A 226 -4.19 -11.30 32.04
C THR A 226 -5.24 -11.52 33.13
N GLU A 227 -6.08 -12.57 33.04
CA GLU A 227 -7.03 -12.95 34.10
C GLU A 227 -6.36 -13.32 35.43
N ARG A 228 -5.08 -13.71 35.40
CA ARG A 228 -4.28 -14.04 36.59
C ARG A 228 -3.51 -12.84 37.12
N ASP A 229 -3.31 -11.80 36.31
CA ASP A 229 -2.42 -10.68 36.59
C ASP A 229 -3.13 -9.33 36.78
N TRP A 230 -4.42 -9.22 36.51
CA TRP A 230 -5.12 -7.93 36.47
C TRP A 230 -5.06 -7.08 37.75
N ARG A 231 -4.71 -7.67 38.91
CA ARG A 231 -4.56 -6.94 40.18
C ARG A 231 -3.18 -6.31 40.39
N LYS A 232 -2.21 -6.57 39.51
CA LYS A 232 -0.81 -6.13 39.64
C LYS A 232 -0.66 -4.62 39.83
N PHE A 233 -1.48 -3.83 39.15
CA PHE A 233 -1.47 -2.36 39.25
C PHE A 233 -2.51 -1.81 40.25
N GLY A 234 -3.06 -2.67 41.12
CA GLY A 234 -4.09 -2.27 42.08
C GLY A 234 -5.46 -1.97 41.46
N TRP A 235 -5.69 -2.41 40.22
CA TRP A 235 -6.99 -2.25 39.55
C TRP A 235 -8.09 -3.04 40.27
N GLU A 236 -9.30 -2.46 40.30
CA GLU A 236 -10.48 -3.06 40.94
C GLU A 236 -11.29 -3.94 39.98
N SER A 237 -11.00 -3.87 38.67
CA SER A 237 -11.62 -4.65 37.61
C SER A 237 -10.68 -4.84 36.42
N ASN A 238 -10.85 -5.93 35.67
CA ASN A 238 -10.25 -6.17 34.36
C ASN A 238 -11.24 -5.93 33.20
N ARG A 239 -12.34 -5.21 33.44
CA ARG A 239 -13.35 -4.96 32.40
C ARG A 239 -12.78 -4.29 31.15
N TRP A 240 -11.87 -3.33 31.32
CA TRP A 240 -11.16 -2.66 30.21
C TRP A 240 -10.45 -3.64 29.26
N PHE A 241 -10.04 -4.82 29.75
CA PHE A 241 -9.39 -5.82 28.92
C PHE A 241 -10.39 -6.52 28.00
N TYR A 242 -11.57 -6.88 28.52
CA TYR A 242 -12.63 -7.51 27.74
C TYR A 242 -13.32 -6.51 26.80
N ASP A 243 -13.54 -5.28 27.25
CA ASP A 243 -14.13 -4.22 26.44
C ASP A 243 -13.11 -3.69 25.39
N GLY A 244 -11.81 -3.97 25.58
CA GLY A 244 -10.72 -3.41 24.77
C GLY A 244 -10.74 -3.79 23.29
N VAL A 245 -11.23 -4.99 22.92
CA VAL A 245 -11.36 -5.37 21.50
C VAL A 245 -12.39 -4.48 20.81
N ASP A 246 -13.54 -4.25 21.47
CA ASP A 246 -14.60 -3.39 20.94
C ASP A 246 -14.13 -1.92 20.91
N GLU A 247 -13.49 -1.42 21.98
CA GLU A 247 -12.98 -0.04 22.05
C GLU A 247 -11.92 0.25 20.96
N LEU A 248 -11.01 -0.69 20.70
CA LEU A 248 -10.00 -0.54 19.64
C LEU A 248 -10.63 -0.63 18.24
N SER A 249 -11.65 -1.47 18.07
CA SER A 249 -12.39 -1.60 16.80
C SER A 249 -13.19 -0.33 16.51
N ASP A 250 -13.91 0.20 17.51
CA ASP A 250 -14.63 1.48 17.45
C ASP A 250 -13.70 2.64 17.07
N PHE A 251 -12.46 2.64 17.59
CA PHE A 251 -11.45 3.62 17.19
C PHE A 251 -11.15 3.52 15.69
N VAL A 252 -10.91 2.31 15.16
CA VAL A 252 -10.56 2.11 13.75
C VAL A 252 -11.70 2.54 12.85
N GLU A 253 -12.94 2.14 13.15
CA GLU A 253 -14.13 2.55 12.40
C GLU A 253 -14.26 4.09 12.37
N ALA A 254 -14.17 4.74 13.53
CA ALA A 254 -14.24 6.20 13.63
C ALA A 254 -13.07 6.90 12.92
N ARG A 255 -11.88 6.29 12.94
CA ARG A 255 -10.67 6.80 12.30
C ARG A 255 -10.78 6.71 10.79
N ASN A 256 -11.22 5.57 10.26
CA ASN A 256 -11.43 5.36 8.84
C ASN A 256 -12.49 6.32 8.30
N ALA A 257 -13.63 6.46 8.99
CA ALA A 257 -14.68 7.41 8.61
C ALA A 257 -14.18 8.87 8.60
N TYR A 258 -13.33 9.26 9.56
CA TYR A 258 -12.71 10.59 9.55
C TYR A 258 -11.74 10.76 8.37
N LEU A 259 -10.83 9.81 8.18
CA LEU A 259 -9.79 9.89 7.15
C LEU A 259 -10.37 9.89 5.74
N GLU A 260 -11.44 9.13 5.49
CA GLU A 260 -12.15 9.11 4.21
C GLU A 260 -12.63 10.53 3.81
N THR A 261 -13.11 11.30 4.79
CA THR A 261 -13.54 12.69 4.56
C THR A 261 -12.38 13.70 4.57
N ALA A 262 -11.31 13.42 5.32
CA ALA A 262 -10.22 14.36 5.53
C ALA A 262 -9.20 14.33 4.37
N ILE A 263 -8.77 13.13 3.93
CA ILE A 263 -7.70 12.93 2.95
C ILE A 263 -7.87 13.78 1.69
N PRO A 264 -9.05 13.86 1.03
CA PRO A 264 -9.21 14.66 -0.18
C PRO A 264 -8.82 16.13 -0.03
N SER A 265 -8.96 16.70 1.16
CA SER A 265 -8.60 18.10 1.43
C SER A 265 -7.09 18.35 1.58
N PHE A 266 -6.30 17.29 1.77
CA PHE A 266 -4.83 17.35 1.89
C PHE A 266 -4.10 16.96 0.59
N MET A 267 -4.81 16.32 -0.34
CA MET A 267 -4.29 15.98 -1.67
C MET A 267 -3.97 17.24 -2.46
N ILE A 268 -2.87 17.20 -3.20
CA ILE A 268 -2.51 18.24 -4.17
C ILE A 268 -2.99 17.80 -5.55
N HIS A 269 -3.73 18.66 -6.23
CA HIS A 269 -4.13 18.39 -7.62
C HIS A 269 -2.91 18.28 -8.52
N GLN A 270 -2.87 17.23 -9.34
CA GLN A 270 -1.83 16.98 -10.34
C GLN A 270 -2.49 16.90 -11.71
N ASP A 271 -2.04 17.75 -12.63
CA ASP A 271 -2.59 17.83 -14.00
C ASP A 271 -2.21 16.59 -14.83
N LEU A 272 -1.05 16.01 -14.55
CA LEU A 272 -0.54 14.80 -15.18
C LEU A 272 -0.11 13.83 -14.08
N VAL A 273 -0.60 12.59 -14.16
CA VAL A 273 -0.32 11.55 -13.16
C VAL A 273 0.17 10.26 -13.81
N ILE A 274 0.85 9.42 -13.03
CA ILE A 274 1.00 8.00 -13.33
C ILE A 274 -0.32 7.34 -12.95
N ASN A 275 -0.97 6.68 -13.92
CA ASN A 275 -2.34 6.20 -13.79
C ASN A 275 -2.42 4.70 -13.53
N GLU A 276 -1.68 3.90 -14.29
CA GLU A 276 -1.64 2.44 -14.19
C GLU A 276 -0.27 1.94 -14.66
N LEU A 277 0.20 0.80 -14.13
CA LEU A 277 1.45 0.18 -14.53
C LEU A 277 1.38 -1.34 -14.40
N MET A 278 2.16 -2.04 -15.24
CA MET A 278 2.34 -3.49 -15.16
C MET A 278 3.80 -3.85 -15.37
N ALA A 279 4.38 -4.54 -14.39
CA ALA A 279 5.76 -5.04 -14.33
C ALA A 279 5.89 -6.55 -14.63
N ALA A 280 4.80 -7.18 -15.06
CA ALA A 280 4.74 -8.60 -15.40
C ALA A 280 3.68 -8.86 -16.49
N ASN A 281 3.87 -8.25 -17.66
CA ASN A 281 2.97 -8.42 -18.79
C ASN A 281 3.31 -9.71 -19.56
N LEU A 282 2.39 -10.67 -19.60
CA LEU A 282 2.58 -11.91 -20.36
C LEU A 282 1.61 -12.03 -21.52
N THR A 283 0.39 -11.51 -21.38
CA THR A 283 -0.68 -11.71 -22.36
C THR A 283 -1.61 -10.52 -22.59
N THR A 284 -1.49 -9.43 -21.83
CA THR A 284 -2.52 -8.37 -21.79
C THR A 284 -2.38 -7.37 -22.92
N LEU A 285 -1.27 -6.63 -22.97
CA LEU A 285 -1.04 -5.57 -23.94
C LEU A 285 0.22 -5.88 -24.77
N GLN A 286 0.12 -5.86 -26.10
CA GLN A 286 1.29 -6.00 -26.96
C GLN A 286 1.81 -4.64 -27.40
N ASP A 287 3.12 -4.53 -27.51
CA ASP A 287 3.78 -3.40 -28.14
C ASP A 287 3.67 -3.43 -29.68
N GLU A 288 4.27 -2.45 -30.34
CA GLU A 288 4.31 -2.33 -31.79
C GLU A 288 5.05 -3.48 -32.50
N TYR A 289 5.88 -4.24 -31.77
CA TYR A 289 6.66 -5.37 -32.27
C TYR A 289 6.05 -6.75 -31.92
N GLY A 290 4.95 -6.77 -31.15
CA GLY A 290 4.21 -7.97 -30.75
C GLY A 290 4.73 -8.64 -29.48
N GLU A 291 5.58 -7.94 -28.73
CA GLU A 291 6.17 -8.30 -27.45
C GLU A 291 5.22 -7.88 -26.31
N TYR A 292 5.35 -8.56 -25.16
CA TYR A 292 4.55 -8.29 -23.96
C TYR A 292 5.47 -7.67 -22.92
N ASP A 293 5.71 -6.37 -23.07
CA ASP A 293 6.62 -5.63 -22.21
C ASP A 293 5.91 -4.96 -21.05
N ASP A 294 6.70 -4.63 -20.04
CA ASP A 294 6.21 -3.85 -18.92
C ASP A 294 5.80 -2.47 -19.43
N TRP A 295 4.78 -1.88 -18.83
CA TRP A 295 4.25 -0.61 -19.29
C TRP A 295 3.80 0.27 -18.14
N ILE A 296 3.84 1.58 -18.42
CA ILE A 296 3.41 2.64 -17.52
C ILE A 296 2.48 3.53 -18.32
N GLU A 297 1.29 3.78 -17.78
CA GLU A 297 0.31 4.68 -18.34
C GLU A 297 0.31 6.00 -17.57
N LEU A 298 0.32 7.10 -18.31
CA LEU A 298 0.01 8.43 -17.80
C LEU A 298 -1.41 8.84 -18.14
N TYR A 299 -2.00 9.66 -17.28
CA TYR A 299 -3.31 10.27 -17.50
C TYR A 299 -3.28 11.78 -17.34
N ASN A 300 -3.85 12.50 -18.31
CA ASN A 300 -4.08 13.94 -18.24
C ASN A 300 -5.42 14.21 -17.55
N SER A 301 -5.40 14.73 -16.32
CA SER A 301 -6.60 14.99 -15.53
C SER A 301 -7.34 16.29 -15.88
N THR A 302 -6.84 17.03 -16.87
CA THR A 302 -7.34 18.37 -17.22
C THR A 302 -8.18 18.37 -18.49
N ASP A 303 -8.93 19.46 -18.69
CA ASP A 303 -9.68 19.74 -19.92
C ASP A 303 -8.80 20.38 -21.02
N GLU A 304 -7.50 20.49 -20.81
CA GLU A 304 -6.53 21.09 -21.74
C GLU A 304 -5.50 20.05 -22.21
N THR A 305 -5.00 20.20 -23.42
CA THR A 305 -3.95 19.32 -23.96
C THR A 305 -2.62 19.57 -23.22
N ILE A 306 -1.96 18.50 -22.76
CA ILE A 306 -0.64 18.58 -22.12
C ILE A 306 0.45 18.20 -23.11
N TYR A 307 1.46 19.06 -23.28
CA TYR A 307 2.66 18.77 -24.07
C TYR A 307 3.75 18.16 -23.19
N LEU A 308 4.24 16.96 -23.54
CA LEU A 308 5.15 16.18 -22.69
C LEU A 308 6.64 16.56 -22.84
N SER A 309 6.99 17.47 -23.74
CA SER A 309 8.39 17.90 -23.87
C SER A 309 8.88 18.56 -22.57
N GLY A 310 10.01 18.05 -22.05
CA GLY A 310 10.58 18.48 -20.77
C GLY A 310 10.09 17.71 -19.55
N TYR A 311 9.18 16.74 -19.73
CA TYR A 311 8.88 15.73 -18.71
C TYR A 311 9.86 14.56 -18.80
N TYR A 312 10.06 13.88 -17.67
CA TYR A 312 10.94 12.72 -17.54
C TYR A 312 10.32 11.65 -16.66
N LEU A 313 10.58 10.39 -16.96
CA LEU A 313 10.17 9.23 -16.18
C LEU A 313 11.41 8.51 -15.63
N THR A 314 11.30 7.95 -14.43
CA THR A 314 12.36 7.15 -13.81
C THR A 314 11.78 6.11 -12.85
N ASP A 315 12.41 4.94 -12.80
CA ASP A 315 12.29 3.90 -11.77
C ASP A 315 13.38 4.04 -10.68
N ASP A 316 14.45 4.79 -10.97
CA ASP A 316 15.46 5.20 -9.99
C ASP A 316 15.25 6.67 -9.60
N LEU A 317 14.70 6.91 -8.40
CA LEU A 317 14.44 8.25 -7.88
C LEU A 317 15.71 9.12 -7.79
N THR A 318 16.90 8.53 -7.79
CA THR A 318 18.19 9.21 -7.69
C THR A 318 18.69 9.75 -9.03
N VAL A 319 18.07 9.27 -10.12
CA VAL A 319 18.28 9.66 -11.52
C VAL A 319 16.98 10.30 -12.05
N PRO A 320 16.61 11.50 -11.59
CA PRO A 320 15.30 12.10 -11.88
C PRO A 320 15.02 12.36 -13.38
N TYR A 321 16.06 12.34 -14.22
CA TYR A 321 15.98 12.57 -15.66
C TYR A 321 16.43 11.35 -16.47
N ALA A 322 16.08 10.13 -16.02
CA ALA A 322 16.49 8.87 -16.64
C ALA A 322 15.99 8.74 -18.08
N TRP A 323 14.68 8.90 -18.32
CA TRP A 323 14.08 8.84 -19.64
C TRP A 323 13.30 10.12 -19.95
N ALA A 324 13.54 10.72 -21.11
CA ALA A 324 12.85 11.93 -21.55
C ALA A 324 11.66 11.57 -22.45
N PHE A 325 10.50 12.18 -22.20
CA PHE A 325 9.36 12.01 -23.10
C PHE A 325 9.64 12.63 -24.48
N PRO A 326 9.11 12.05 -25.57
CA PRO A 326 9.21 12.64 -26.89
C PRO A 326 8.35 13.90 -27.04
N ASP A 327 8.54 14.62 -28.14
CA ASP A 327 7.71 15.77 -28.52
C ASP A 327 6.29 15.31 -28.91
N THR A 328 5.46 15.03 -27.90
CA THR A 328 4.10 14.52 -28.03
C THR A 328 3.13 15.21 -27.06
N PHE A 329 1.85 14.97 -27.28
CA PHE A 329 0.75 15.55 -26.52
C PHE A 329 -0.14 14.45 -25.95
N ILE A 330 -0.71 14.72 -24.78
CA ILE A 330 -1.85 13.97 -24.25
C ILE A 330 -3.06 14.88 -24.35
N GLU A 331 -4.09 14.44 -25.06
CA GLU A 331 -5.34 15.18 -25.18
C GLU A 331 -6.06 15.30 -23.82
N PRO A 332 -7.02 16.22 -23.66
CA PRO A 332 -7.83 16.33 -22.46
C PRO A 332 -8.41 14.98 -22.04
N TYR A 333 -8.25 14.61 -20.77
CA TYR A 333 -8.71 13.32 -20.22
C TYR A 333 -8.18 12.09 -20.97
N GLY A 334 -7.07 12.24 -21.69
CA GLY A 334 -6.44 11.17 -22.45
C GLY A 334 -5.36 10.44 -21.67
N HIS A 335 -4.99 9.29 -22.21
CA HIS A 335 -3.96 8.39 -21.67
C HIS A 335 -2.75 8.32 -22.60
N PHE A 336 -1.59 7.99 -22.04
CA PHE A 336 -0.36 7.79 -22.79
C PHE A 336 0.46 6.63 -22.22
N ILE A 337 0.77 5.66 -23.06
CA ILE A 337 1.49 4.44 -22.66
C ILE A 337 2.98 4.59 -22.99
N VAL A 338 3.80 4.21 -22.01
CA VAL A 338 5.26 4.07 -22.11
C VAL A 338 5.62 2.62 -21.89
N TRP A 339 6.42 2.04 -22.78
CA TRP A 339 6.99 0.70 -22.62
C TRP A 339 8.26 0.78 -21.77
N ALA A 340 8.32 0.04 -20.67
CA ALA A 340 9.48 -0.03 -19.78
C ALA A 340 10.24 -1.34 -20.06
N ASP A 341 11.02 -1.36 -21.14
CA ASP A 341 11.57 -2.59 -21.73
C ASP A 341 13.09 -2.56 -21.96
N GLU A 342 13.74 -1.42 -21.70
CA GLU A 342 15.15 -1.14 -22.04
C GLU A 342 15.47 -1.15 -23.55
N ASP A 343 14.48 -1.03 -24.44
CA ASP A 343 14.67 -1.10 -25.90
C ASP A 343 14.26 0.17 -26.65
N MET A 344 14.96 1.26 -26.37
CA MET A 344 14.80 2.55 -27.07
C MET A 344 14.97 2.49 -28.60
N TRP A 345 15.48 1.39 -29.18
CA TRP A 345 15.59 1.25 -30.64
C TRP A 345 14.23 1.03 -31.30
N GLN A 346 13.26 0.52 -30.55
CA GLN A 346 11.92 0.20 -31.03
C GLN A 346 11.08 1.46 -31.27
N GLY A 347 11.33 2.52 -30.50
CA GLY A 347 10.69 3.80 -30.75
C GLY A 347 10.83 4.80 -29.61
N PRO A 348 10.29 6.01 -29.81
CA PRO A 348 10.37 7.10 -28.84
C PRO A 348 9.51 6.91 -27.58
N VAL A 349 8.71 5.85 -27.50
CA VAL A 349 7.85 5.51 -26.35
C VAL A 349 8.38 4.33 -25.53
N HIS A 350 9.56 3.81 -25.90
CA HIS A 350 10.27 2.76 -25.17
C HIS A 350 11.32 3.39 -24.26
N ALA A 351 11.24 3.06 -22.97
CA ALA A 351 12.08 3.59 -21.91
C ALA A 351 13.44 2.90 -21.86
N ASN A 352 14.41 3.54 -21.20
CA ASN A 352 15.75 2.98 -21.00
C ASN A 352 15.89 2.17 -19.70
N PHE A 353 14.76 1.78 -19.12
CA PHE A 353 14.66 1.01 -17.88
C PHE A 353 13.49 0.03 -17.98
N LYS A 354 13.44 -0.94 -17.06
CA LYS A 354 12.40 -1.97 -16.97
C LYS A 354 11.93 -2.11 -15.53
N LEU A 355 10.68 -2.53 -15.35
CA LEU A 355 10.08 -2.61 -14.04
C LEU A 355 10.44 -3.90 -13.28
N GLY A 356 10.70 -3.75 -11.99
CA GLY A 356 10.92 -4.84 -11.05
C GLY A 356 9.61 -5.49 -10.62
N ARG A 357 9.40 -6.78 -10.95
CA ARG A 357 8.21 -7.55 -10.54
C ARG A 357 7.92 -7.56 -9.03
N ASN A 358 8.92 -7.31 -8.18
CA ASN A 358 8.75 -7.29 -6.73
C ASN A 358 8.33 -5.92 -6.16
N GLY A 359 8.22 -4.89 -7.01
CA GLY A 359 7.88 -3.54 -6.60
C GLY A 359 9.08 -2.60 -6.54
N GLU A 360 8.81 -1.33 -6.81
CA GLU A 360 9.73 -0.19 -6.71
C GLU A 360 8.96 1.14 -6.78
N GLY A 361 9.68 2.27 -6.81
CA GLY A 361 9.10 3.60 -6.98
C GLY A 361 9.26 4.14 -8.40
N ILE A 362 8.18 4.65 -8.98
CA ILE A 362 8.20 5.36 -10.27
C ILE A 362 7.89 6.82 -10.03
N ALA A 363 8.71 7.71 -10.58
CA ALA A 363 8.50 9.15 -10.50
C ALA A 363 8.41 9.82 -11.86
N LEU A 364 7.43 10.70 -11.97
CA LEU A 364 7.28 11.64 -13.07
C LEU A 364 7.84 12.99 -12.64
N HIS A 365 8.78 13.51 -13.43
CA HIS A 365 9.44 14.79 -13.17
C HIS A 365 9.22 15.77 -14.31
N ARG A 366 9.32 17.05 -13.97
CA ARG A 366 9.50 18.11 -14.96
C ARG A 366 10.88 18.75 -14.79
N MET A 367 11.55 18.98 -15.92
CA MET A 367 12.83 19.68 -15.92
C MET A 367 12.63 21.16 -15.60
N GLY A 368 13.39 21.65 -14.64
CA GLY A 368 13.35 23.03 -14.16
C GLY A 368 14.71 23.49 -13.61
N ALA A 369 14.73 24.63 -12.92
CA ALA A 369 15.93 25.10 -12.21
C ALA A 369 16.31 24.18 -11.03
N ALA A 370 15.31 23.47 -10.50
CA ALA A 370 15.45 22.31 -9.64
C ALA A 370 14.53 21.21 -10.18
N VAL A 371 14.68 19.98 -9.67
CA VAL A 371 13.79 18.86 -10.02
C VAL A 371 12.39 19.16 -9.48
N GLU A 372 11.42 19.32 -10.39
CA GLU A 372 10.01 19.39 -10.02
C GLU A 372 9.43 17.98 -9.99
N SER A 373 9.01 17.54 -8.80
CA SER A 373 8.26 16.29 -8.61
C SER A 373 6.83 16.49 -9.10
N VAL A 374 6.45 15.85 -10.21
CA VAL A 374 5.09 15.91 -10.75
C VAL A 374 4.22 14.85 -10.07
N ASP A 375 4.65 13.59 -10.10
CA ASP A 375 3.97 12.47 -9.44
C ASP A 375 4.96 11.40 -8.96
N LEU A 376 4.57 10.63 -7.95
CA LEU A 376 5.38 9.57 -7.35
C LEU A 376 4.46 8.43 -6.92
N VAL A 377 4.72 7.24 -7.44
CA VAL A 377 3.96 6.02 -7.15
C VAL A 377 4.91 4.93 -6.69
N PHE A 378 4.55 4.24 -5.62
CA PHE A 378 5.21 3.01 -5.20
C PHE A 378 4.25 1.85 -5.47
N PHE A 379 4.78 0.74 -5.99
CA PHE A 379 4.02 -0.49 -6.18
C PHE A 379 4.76 -1.67 -5.55
N GLY A 380 4.00 -2.68 -5.15
CA GLY A 380 4.53 -3.91 -4.55
C GLY A 380 4.65 -5.05 -5.56
N PRO A 381 4.85 -6.29 -5.07
CA PRO A 381 4.95 -7.45 -5.94
C PRO A 381 3.71 -7.66 -6.82
N GLN A 382 3.94 -7.89 -8.12
CA GLN A 382 2.88 -8.14 -9.09
C GLN A 382 2.86 -9.60 -9.57
N GLY A 383 1.64 -10.14 -9.69
CA GLY A 383 1.38 -11.36 -10.43
C GLY A 383 1.39 -11.10 -11.93
N ASP A 384 1.52 -12.16 -12.73
CA ASP A 384 1.43 -12.03 -14.19
C ASP A 384 0.08 -11.45 -14.60
N ASP A 385 0.10 -10.49 -15.53
CA ASP A 385 -1.09 -9.85 -16.09
C ASP A 385 -1.96 -9.11 -15.05
N ILE A 386 -1.38 -8.77 -13.89
CA ILE A 386 -2.00 -7.94 -12.84
C ILE A 386 -1.29 -6.59 -12.82
N SER A 387 -2.02 -5.53 -13.19
CA SER A 387 -1.51 -4.16 -13.11
C SER A 387 -1.78 -3.54 -11.75
N TRP A 388 -1.10 -2.43 -11.46
CA TRP A 388 -1.29 -1.58 -10.30
C TRP A 388 -1.67 -0.19 -10.79
N GLY A 389 -2.83 0.32 -10.38
CA GLY A 389 -3.34 1.57 -10.92
C GLY A 389 -4.21 2.32 -9.95
N ARG A 390 -4.43 3.59 -10.25
CA ARG A 390 -5.42 4.44 -9.59
C ARG A 390 -6.80 3.83 -9.78
N SER A 391 -7.57 3.63 -8.72
CA SER A 391 -8.89 3.00 -8.80
C SER A 391 -9.85 3.77 -9.72
N THR A 392 -9.62 5.07 -9.89
CA THR A 392 -10.30 5.93 -10.85
C THR A 392 -9.26 6.86 -11.45
N ASP A 393 -9.33 7.14 -12.73
CA ASP A 393 -8.34 7.98 -13.41
C ASP A 393 -8.00 9.25 -12.62
N GLY A 394 -6.70 9.50 -12.44
CA GLY A 394 -6.23 10.68 -11.70
C GLY A 394 -6.43 10.64 -10.18
N SER A 395 -7.12 9.64 -9.63
CA SER A 395 -7.60 9.65 -8.25
C SER A 395 -7.23 8.40 -7.46
N CYS A 396 -6.89 8.59 -6.18
CA CYS A 396 -6.60 7.50 -5.25
C CYS A 396 -7.89 6.93 -4.61
N PRO A 397 -7.86 5.71 -4.03
CA PRO A 397 -6.70 4.83 -3.80
C PRO A 397 -6.10 4.22 -5.08
N PHE A 398 -4.91 3.61 -4.93
CA PHE A 398 -4.43 2.64 -5.91
C PHE A 398 -4.95 1.25 -5.58
N ASP A 399 -5.02 0.37 -6.57
CA ASP A 399 -5.33 -1.04 -6.37
C ASP A 399 -4.73 -1.94 -7.47
N TYR A 400 -4.79 -3.26 -7.26
CA TYR A 400 -4.44 -4.27 -8.24
C TYR A 400 -5.60 -4.55 -9.20
N PHE A 401 -5.31 -4.54 -10.50
CA PHE A 401 -6.26 -4.75 -11.57
C PHE A 401 -6.01 -6.13 -12.19
N ALA A 402 -6.94 -7.05 -11.93
CA ALA A 402 -6.93 -8.36 -12.59
C ALA A 402 -7.38 -8.31 -14.05
N GLU A 403 -8.04 -7.22 -14.44
CA GLU A 403 -8.27 -6.87 -15.85
C GLU A 403 -7.72 -5.45 -16.02
N PRO A 404 -6.50 -5.30 -16.56
CA PRO A 404 -5.87 -4.00 -16.77
C PRO A 404 -6.66 -3.12 -17.72
N THR A 405 -6.47 -1.81 -17.62
CA THR A 405 -7.19 -0.79 -18.41
C THR A 405 -6.31 0.10 -19.30
N PRO A 406 -5.28 -0.43 -19.99
CA PRO A 406 -4.40 0.41 -20.80
C PRO A 406 -5.14 1.12 -21.94
N GLY A 407 -5.00 2.44 -21.98
CA GLY A 407 -5.60 3.36 -22.95
C GLY A 407 -7.08 3.66 -22.68
N GLU A 408 -7.65 3.20 -21.57
CA GLU A 408 -9.06 3.31 -21.23
C GLU A 408 -9.23 3.85 -19.79
N GLU A 409 -10.45 4.25 -19.44
CA GLU A 409 -10.73 4.76 -18.09
C GLU A 409 -10.55 3.68 -17.02
N ASN A 410 -9.76 3.97 -15.98
CA ASN A 410 -9.69 3.12 -14.80
C ASN A 410 -11.03 3.15 -14.09
N PHE A 411 -11.62 1.96 -13.96
CA PHE A 411 -12.70 1.72 -13.03
C PHE A 411 -12.30 0.55 -12.16
N PRO A 412 -12.44 0.67 -10.82
CA PRO A 412 -12.11 -0.46 -9.99
C PRO A 412 -13.12 -1.55 -10.35
N ILE A 413 -12.64 -2.78 -10.55
CA ILE A 413 -13.50 -3.96 -10.63
C ILE A 413 -14.01 -4.25 -9.21
N SER A 414 -14.68 -3.30 -8.56
CA SER A 414 -15.25 -3.41 -7.22
C SER A 414 -14.38 -4.28 -6.31
N SER A 415 -13.16 -3.84 -6.06
CA SER A 415 -12.36 -4.38 -4.97
C SER A 415 -12.93 -3.87 -3.64
N THR A 416 -13.41 -4.84 -2.86
CA THR A 416 -13.46 -4.85 -1.37
C THR A 416 -14.41 -3.85 -0.66
N PRO A 417 -14.78 -4.00 0.64
CA PRO A 417 -14.14 -4.76 1.72
C PRO A 417 -15.07 -5.65 2.58
N ALA A 418 -14.46 -6.27 3.59
CA ALA A 418 -15.06 -6.86 4.78
C ALA A 418 -15.80 -8.20 4.64
N ALA A 419 -15.52 -9.06 5.62
CA ALA A 419 -16.33 -10.20 6.00
C ALA A 419 -17.71 -9.74 6.50
N THR A 420 -18.53 -9.19 5.61
CA THR A 420 -19.94 -9.00 5.88
C THR A 420 -20.61 -10.33 5.57
N THR A 421 -21.06 -11.02 6.60
CA THR A 421 -22.00 -12.13 6.49
C THR A 421 -23.17 -11.70 5.59
N GLY A 422 -23.12 -12.09 4.31
CA GLY A 422 -24.20 -11.82 3.35
C GLY A 422 -23.82 -11.40 1.93
N ILE A 423 -22.74 -11.91 1.31
CA ILE A 423 -22.63 -11.80 -0.17
C ILE A 423 -23.72 -12.69 -0.79
N ASP A 424 -24.69 -12.07 -1.46
CA ASP A 424 -25.55 -12.78 -2.40
C ASP A 424 -24.66 -13.34 -3.51
N PRO A 425 -24.71 -14.65 -3.79
CA PRO A 425 -23.82 -15.23 -4.78
C PRO A 425 -24.06 -14.56 -6.14
N SER A 426 -22.99 -14.32 -6.90
CA SER A 426 -23.06 -13.59 -8.18
C SER A 426 -22.37 -14.36 -9.30
N LEU A 427 -22.91 -14.25 -10.52
CA LEU A 427 -22.43 -14.95 -11.71
C LEU A 427 -22.16 -13.93 -12.82
N ARG A 428 -20.93 -13.88 -13.32
CA ARG A 428 -20.51 -13.00 -14.42
C ARG A 428 -19.90 -13.80 -15.57
N ALA A 429 -19.99 -13.25 -16.77
CA ALA A 429 -19.42 -13.85 -17.97
C ALA A 429 -18.93 -12.74 -18.93
N TRP A 430 -17.69 -12.86 -19.42
CA TRP A 430 -17.00 -11.86 -20.25
C TRP A 430 -16.01 -12.53 -21.23
N PRO A 431 -15.50 -11.84 -22.27
CA PRO A 431 -16.08 -10.61 -22.82
C PRO A 431 -17.54 -10.83 -23.26
N ASN A 432 -18.34 -9.77 -23.28
CA ASN A 432 -19.74 -9.87 -23.71
C ASN A 432 -20.15 -8.63 -24.51
N PRO A 433 -20.13 -8.68 -25.85
CA PRO A 433 -20.00 -9.88 -26.69
C PRO A 433 -18.60 -10.51 -26.74
N ALA A 434 -18.53 -11.85 -26.82
CA ALA A 434 -17.28 -12.61 -26.97
C ALA A 434 -16.98 -12.95 -28.42
N SER A 435 -15.84 -12.48 -28.94
CA SER A 435 -15.24 -12.89 -30.22
C SER A 435 -14.37 -14.16 -30.09
N GLY A 436 -13.98 -14.53 -28.87
CA GLY A 436 -13.12 -15.69 -28.56
C GLY A 436 -13.68 -16.60 -27.45
N PRO A 437 -12.82 -17.26 -26.66
CA PRO A 437 -13.23 -17.92 -25.42
C PRO A 437 -13.93 -16.93 -24.47
N GLY A 438 -14.97 -17.39 -23.77
CA GLY A 438 -15.69 -16.61 -22.76
C GLY A 438 -15.35 -17.10 -21.36
N HIS A 439 -14.96 -16.19 -20.48
CA HIS A 439 -14.68 -16.40 -19.06
C HIS A 439 -15.97 -16.32 -18.27
N ILE A 440 -16.08 -17.14 -17.23
CA ILE A 440 -17.26 -17.29 -16.38
C ILE A 440 -16.78 -17.32 -14.94
N SER A 441 -17.24 -16.36 -14.14
CA SER A 441 -16.89 -16.24 -12.72
C SER A 441 -18.13 -16.41 -11.86
N LEU A 442 -18.00 -17.24 -10.82
CA LEU A 442 -18.99 -17.39 -9.76
C LEU A 442 -18.36 -16.98 -8.43
N SER A 443 -19.00 -16.05 -7.73
CA SER A 443 -18.67 -15.68 -6.36
C SER A 443 -19.65 -16.32 -5.38
N LEU A 444 -19.13 -16.94 -4.31
CA LEU A 444 -19.90 -17.56 -3.24
C LEU A 444 -19.49 -16.96 -1.88
N SER A 445 -20.48 -16.63 -1.04
CA SER A 445 -20.28 -16.19 0.35
C SER A 445 -19.82 -17.29 1.30
N ARG A 446 -20.09 -18.55 0.95
CA ARG A 446 -19.77 -19.73 1.77
C ARG A 446 -19.59 -20.95 0.89
N GLU A 447 -19.00 -22.00 1.46
CA GLU A 447 -18.96 -23.29 0.79
C GLU A 447 -20.38 -23.77 0.43
N ALA A 448 -20.58 -24.16 -0.83
CA ALA A 448 -21.88 -24.63 -1.32
C ALA A 448 -21.74 -25.69 -2.41
N LEU A 449 -22.74 -26.56 -2.51
CA LEU A 449 -22.87 -27.49 -3.64
C LEU A 449 -23.34 -26.72 -4.88
N VAL A 450 -22.49 -26.64 -5.90
CA VAL A 450 -22.76 -25.84 -7.10
C VAL A 450 -22.84 -26.71 -8.35
N SER A 451 -23.77 -26.36 -9.25
CA SER A 451 -23.76 -26.80 -10.65
C SER A 451 -23.70 -25.59 -11.57
N VAL A 452 -22.73 -25.55 -12.50
CA VAL A 452 -22.61 -24.48 -13.50
C VAL A 452 -22.64 -25.06 -14.90
N ALA A 453 -23.51 -24.52 -15.75
CA ALA A 453 -23.63 -24.93 -17.15
C ALA A 453 -24.12 -23.80 -18.06
N ILE A 454 -23.84 -23.95 -19.35
CA ILE A 454 -24.20 -23.03 -20.42
C ILE A 454 -25.38 -23.61 -21.20
N TYR A 455 -26.31 -22.74 -21.58
CA TYR A 455 -27.55 -23.09 -22.28
C TYR A 455 -27.75 -22.20 -23.50
N ASP A 456 -28.38 -22.73 -24.54
CA ASP A 456 -28.84 -21.94 -25.68
C ASP A 456 -30.18 -21.22 -25.35
N ILE A 457 -30.64 -20.35 -26.27
CA ILE A 457 -31.91 -19.60 -26.10
C ILE A 457 -33.15 -20.50 -25.96
N SER A 458 -33.08 -21.77 -26.37
CA SER A 458 -34.17 -22.73 -26.21
C SER A 458 -34.18 -23.42 -24.84
N GLY A 459 -33.17 -23.13 -24.01
CA GLY A 459 -32.98 -23.76 -22.70
C GLY A 459 -32.31 -25.13 -22.77
N ARG A 460 -31.77 -25.54 -23.92
CA ARG A 460 -31.00 -26.78 -24.05
C ARG A 460 -29.58 -26.56 -23.53
N ARG A 461 -29.09 -27.51 -22.72
CA ARG A 461 -27.72 -27.48 -22.18
C ARG A 461 -26.70 -27.69 -23.30
N VAL A 462 -25.76 -26.76 -23.37
CA VAL A 462 -24.67 -26.70 -24.36
C VAL A 462 -23.39 -27.27 -23.76
N ARG A 463 -22.97 -26.79 -22.59
CA ARG A 463 -21.72 -27.16 -21.94
C ARG A 463 -21.87 -27.23 -20.43
N GLY A 464 -21.31 -28.25 -19.78
CA GLY A 464 -21.11 -28.26 -18.33
C GLY A 464 -19.74 -27.70 -17.96
N LEU A 465 -19.71 -26.86 -16.94
CA LEU A 465 -18.47 -26.28 -16.42
C LEU A 465 -18.10 -26.88 -15.07
N HIS A 466 -19.08 -27.07 -14.19
CA HIS A 466 -18.83 -27.63 -12.85
C HIS A 466 -20.04 -28.36 -12.28
N ARG A 467 -19.77 -29.36 -11.43
CA ARG A 467 -20.76 -29.99 -10.54
C ARG A 467 -20.04 -30.56 -9.32
N GLY A 468 -20.21 -29.92 -8.16
CA GLY A 468 -19.55 -30.34 -6.92
C GLY A 468 -19.55 -29.24 -5.86
N SER A 469 -18.95 -29.51 -4.70
CA SER A 469 -18.74 -28.46 -3.68
C SER A 469 -17.73 -27.44 -4.18
N LEU A 470 -17.97 -26.16 -3.92
CA LEU A 470 -17.00 -25.07 -4.07
C LEU A 470 -16.89 -24.35 -2.74
N ALA A 471 -15.67 -24.01 -2.35
CA ALA A 471 -15.40 -23.18 -1.18
C ALA A 471 -15.97 -21.76 -1.37
N ALA A 472 -16.02 -20.99 -0.27
CA ALA A 472 -16.28 -19.55 -0.33
C ALA A 472 -15.21 -18.86 -1.19
N GLY A 473 -15.58 -17.77 -1.86
CA GLY A 473 -14.71 -17.01 -2.75
C GLY A 473 -15.09 -17.11 -4.22
N ILE A 474 -14.14 -16.73 -5.09
CA ILE A 474 -14.35 -16.63 -6.53
C ILE A 474 -13.80 -17.89 -7.22
N THR A 475 -14.61 -18.51 -8.08
CA THR A 475 -14.18 -19.61 -8.96
C THR A 475 -14.45 -19.24 -10.41
N GLN A 476 -13.46 -19.49 -11.28
CA GLN A 476 -13.54 -19.14 -12.70
C GLN A 476 -13.45 -20.36 -13.62
N TRP A 477 -14.14 -20.29 -14.76
CA TRP A 477 -14.05 -21.24 -15.87
C TRP A 477 -13.93 -20.52 -17.21
N VAL A 478 -13.29 -21.17 -18.17
CA VAL A 478 -13.23 -20.71 -19.56
C VAL A 478 -14.12 -21.59 -20.43
N TRP A 479 -14.95 -20.95 -21.25
CA TRP A 479 -15.73 -21.56 -22.30
C TRP A 479 -15.16 -21.20 -23.67
N ASP A 480 -14.49 -22.17 -24.28
CA ASP A 480 -13.92 -22.09 -25.63
C ASP A 480 -14.96 -21.96 -26.77
N GLY A 481 -16.25 -21.99 -26.44
CA GLY A 481 -17.33 -21.99 -27.43
C GLY A 481 -17.67 -23.34 -28.01
N ARG A 482 -17.33 -24.42 -27.32
CA ARG A 482 -17.70 -25.77 -27.73
C ARG A 482 -18.76 -26.35 -26.82
N ASP A 483 -19.57 -27.25 -27.37
CA ASP A 483 -20.51 -28.04 -26.58
C ASP A 483 -19.79 -29.17 -25.80
N ASP A 484 -20.52 -29.96 -25.02
CA ASP A 484 -19.97 -31.11 -24.30
C ASP A 484 -19.32 -32.17 -25.22
N SER A 485 -19.69 -32.20 -26.51
CA SER A 485 -19.09 -33.11 -27.51
C SER A 485 -17.85 -32.54 -28.20
N GLY A 486 -17.42 -31.33 -27.82
CA GLY A 486 -16.27 -30.64 -28.38
C GLY A 486 -16.56 -29.96 -29.74
N ARG A 487 -17.82 -29.85 -30.15
CA ARG A 487 -18.21 -29.17 -31.39
C ARG A 487 -18.39 -27.68 -31.15
N ALA A 488 -17.84 -26.86 -32.03
CA ALA A 488 -18.02 -25.41 -31.97
C ALA A 488 -19.51 -25.05 -32.11
N VAL A 489 -19.97 -24.14 -31.26
CA VAL A 489 -21.34 -23.64 -31.29
C VAL A 489 -21.44 -22.41 -32.20
N ALA A 490 -22.63 -22.15 -32.74
CA ALA A 490 -22.83 -20.99 -33.61
C ALA A 490 -22.72 -19.67 -32.82
N GLY A 491 -22.33 -18.59 -33.48
CA GLY A 491 -22.52 -17.24 -32.93
C GLY A 491 -23.99 -17.00 -32.60
N GLY A 492 -24.27 -16.42 -31.43
CA GLY A 492 -25.61 -16.28 -30.88
C GLY A 492 -25.62 -15.98 -29.38
N ILE A 493 -26.82 -15.90 -28.81
CA ILE A 493 -27.01 -15.64 -27.37
C ILE A 493 -27.03 -16.97 -26.61
N TYR A 494 -26.27 -17.02 -25.52
CA TYR A 494 -26.23 -18.13 -24.57
C TYR A 494 -26.46 -17.62 -23.15
N TRP A 495 -26.86 -18.53 -22.27
CA TRP A 495 -27.09 -18.27 -20.86
C TRP A 495 -26.20 -19.16 -20.02
N VAL A 496 -25.34 -18.57 -19.21
CA VAL A 496 -24.64 -19.26 -18.13
C VAL A 496 -25.60 -19.33 -16.95
N LYS A 497 -25.76 -20.52 -16.37
CA LYS A 497 -26.58 -20.72 -15.18
C LYS A 497 -25.76 -21.40 -14.11
N ALA A 498 -25.83 -20.86 -12.90
CA ALA A 498 -25.29 -21.46 -11.70
C ALA A 498 -26.44 -21.79 -10.74
N TRP A 499 -26.45 -23.00 -10.21
CA TRP A 499 -27.39 -23.43 -9.17
C TRP A 499 -26.64 -23.72 -7.89
N THR A 500 -27.11 -23.14 -6.80
CA THR A 500 -26.74 -23.48 -5.43
C THR A 500 -27.98 -24.03 -4.70
N PRO A 501 -27.87 -24.56 -3.47
CA PRO A 501 -29.04 -24.99 -2.69
C PRO A 501 -29.98 -23.83 -2.33
N GLU A 502 -29.48 -22.60 -2.36
CA GLU A 502 -30.14 -21.41 -1.84
C GLU A 502 -30.68 -20.50 -2.95
N THR A 503 -30.06 -20.51 -4.13
CA THR A 503 -30.48 -19.65 -5.24
C THR A 503 -30.04 -20.19 -6.60
N SER A 504 -30.52 -19.57 -7.67
CA SER A 504 -30.07 -19.79 -9.04
C SER A 504 -29.74 -18.47 -9.71
N LEU A 505 -28.56 -18.40 -10.32
CA LEU A 505 -28.04 -17.21 -10.99
C LEU A 505 -27.97 -17.45 -12.48
N VAL A 506 -28.24 -16.40 -13.26
CA VAL A 506 -28.25 -16.47 -14.73
C VAL A 506 -27.53 -15.26 -15.29
N GLN A 507 -26.58 -15.49 -16.18
CA GLN A 507 -25.86 -14.44 -16.90
C GLN A 507 -25.93 -14.68 -18.41
N LYS A 508 -26.17 -13.60 -19.17
CA LYS A 508 -26.18 -13.63 -20.64
C LYS A 508 -24.74 -13.58 -21.15
N ILE A 509 -24.40 -14.40 -22.14
CA ILE A 509 -23.19 -14.25 -22.95
C ILE A 509 -23.55 -14.26 -24.44
N VAL A 510 -23.12 -13.26 -25.18
CA VAL A 510 -23.32 -13.14 -26.63
C VAL A 510 -22.03 -13.58 -27.31
N ARG A 511 -22.09 -14.61 -28.16
CA ARG A 511 -20.93 -15.07 -28.94
C ARG A 511 -21.00 -14.53 -30.35
N LEU A 512 -19.94 -13.85 -30.79
CA LEU A 512 -19.75 -13.40 -32.17
C LEU A 512 -19.20 -14.56 -33.01
N ARG A 513 -19.39 -14.49 -34.33
CA ARG A 513 -18.99 -15.55 -35.26
C ARG A 513 -17.52 -15.52 -35.60
#